data_AF-A0AAN8A3D0-F1
#
_entry.id   AF-A0AAN8A3D0-F1
#
_cell.length_a   1.000
_cell.length_b   1.000
_cell.length_c   1.000
_cell.angle_alpha   90.00
_cell.angle_beta   90.00
_cell.angle_gamma   90.00
#
_symmetry.space_group_name_H-M   'P 1'
#
loop_
_entity.id
_entity.type
_entity.pdbx_description
1 polymer ?
#
loop_
_entity_poly.entity_id
_entity_poly.type
_entity_poly.pdbx_seq_one_letter_code
_entity_poly.pdbx_strand_id
1 'polypeptide(L)'
;MAASPFARGKASSLMAEFEATSSSPRGLARLRDLEDTAVLLLFTPVMMPAGFLEDDQQTSDDDDDSQIDAKAPVKQTGRYATDPFEMLGKALSKQHRRVRHVPYVPSVGFTPTHDQFLEKADAVIAVSCEPEMNGGASPGVDLETTLAKQAAFIGNVASELEEAGRQVPMVNLSFGGDEWENQVPSYSRIWVGPRYNAEEVVNVVNLIYGGSD
;
A
#
# COMPACT_ATOMS: atom_id res chain seq x y z
N MET A 1 -19.82 -36.43 -0.47
CA MET A 1 -19.53 -35.01 -0.17
C MET A 1 -18.02 -34.86 -0.17
N ALA A 2 -17.47 -34.31 -1.24
CA ALA A 2 -16.03 -34.11 -1.38
C ALA A 2 -15.65 -32.77 -0.76
N ALA A 3 -14.70 -32.78 0.18
CA ALA A 3 -14.12 -31.57 0.76
C ALA A 3 -13.16 -30.93 -0.26
N SER A 4 -13.25 -29.61 -0.39
CA SER A 4 -12.45 -28.80 -1.31
C SER A 4 -10.97 -28.74 -0.84
N PRO A 5 -9.98 -28.99 -1.71
CA PRO A 5 -8.56 -28.92 -1.37
C PRO A 5 -8.03 -27.50 -1.61
N PHE A 6 -8.50 -26.51 -0.86
CA PHE A 6 -7.97 -25.15 -0.88
C PHE A 6 -7.72 -24.70 0.56
N ALA A 7 -6.53 -24.98 1.08
CA ALA A 7 -5.88 -24.22 2.17
C ALA A 7 -4.73 -25.07 2.74
N ARG A 8 -3.52 -24.94 2.15
CA ARG A 8 -2.23 -25.08 2.86
C ARG A 8 -0.98 -24.96 1.97
N GLY A 9 -1.10 -24.76 0.66
CA GLY A 9 0.06 -24.79 -0.26
C GLY A 9 0.62 -23.45 -0.76
N LYS A 10 -0.07 -22.31 -0.58
CA LYS A 10 0.27 -21.08 -1.33
C LYS A 10 1.40 -20.23 -0.75
N ALA A 11 1.55 -20.12 0.58
CA ALA A 11 2.58 -19.26 1.16
C ALA A 11 4.02 -19.69 0.80
N SER A 12 4.29 -21.01 0.75
CA SER A 12 5.62 -21.54 0.41
C SER A 12 5.89 -21.55 -1.10
N SER A 13 4.85 -21.64 -1.94
CA SER A 13 4.97 -21.55 -3.39
C SER A 13 5.18 -20.10 -3.85
N LEU A 14 4.61 -19.14 -3.11
CA LEU A 14 4.75 -17.71 -3.38
C LEU A 14 6.13 -17.17 -3.01
N MET A 15 6.78 -17.67 -1.95
CA MET A 15 8.20 -17.36 -1.70
C MET A 15 9.12 -17.85 -2.83
N ALA A 16 8.78 -18.98 -3.46
CA ALA A 16 9.55 -19.53 -4.58
C ALA A 16 9.27 -18.78 -5.91
N GLU A 17 8.03 -18.34 -6.15
CA GLU A 17 7.72 -17.45 -7.28
C GLU A 17 8.29 -16.03 -7.07
N PHE A 18 8.36 -15.56 -5.82
CA PHE A 18 9.00 -14.30 -5.43
C PHE A 18 10.51 -14.29 -5.74
N GLU A 19 11.22 -15.40 -5.49
CA GLU A 19 12.61 -15.54 -5.94
C GLU A 19 12.71 -15.61 -7.48
N ALA A 20 11.81 -16.35 -8.14
CA ALA A 20 11.88 -16.62 -9.58
C ALA A 20 11.46 -15.45 -10.50
N THR A 21 10.58 -14.56 -10.03
CA THR A 21 10.12 -13.37 -10.78
C THR A 21 10.76 -12.06 -10.33
N SER A 22 11.72 -12.10 -9.39
CA SER A 22 12.44 -10.93 -8.89
C SER A 22 13.34 -10.28 -9.96
N SER A 23 12.74 -9.45 -10.80
CA SER A 23 13.46 -8.49 -11.63
C SER A 23 14.08 -7.34 -10.83
N SER A 24 14.11 -7.36 -9.49
CA SER A 24 15.19 -6.67 -8.74
C SER A 24 15.29 -7.03 -7.24
N PRO A 25 16.00 -8.10 -6.84
CA PRO A 25 16.56 -8.23 -5.48
C PRO A 25 17.49 -7.03 -5.15
N ARG A 26 18.00 -6.34 -6.18
CA ARG A 26 18.76 -5.10 -6.04
C ARG A 26 17.89 -3.93 -5.56
N GLY A 27 16.64 -3.82 -5.98
CA GLY A 27 15.75 -2.72 -5.56
C GLY A 27 15.50 -2.74 -4.05
N LEU A 28 15.21 -3.91 -3.50
CA LEU A 28 15.00 -4.08 -2.06
C LEU A 28 16.29 -3.93 -1.26
N ALA A 29 17.40 -4.51 -1.73
CA ALA A 29 18.70 -4.32 -1.08
C ALA A 29 19.06 -2.82 -1.00
N ARG A 30 18.88 -2.08 -2.09
CA ARG A 30 19.15 -0.63 -2.11
C ARG A 30 18.21 0.17 -1.23
N LEU A 31 16.98 -0.29 -1.03
CA LEU A 31 16.03 0.34 -0.10
C LEU A 31 16.40 0.06 1.37
N ARG A 32 16.97 -1.12 1.66
CA ARG A 32 17.52 -1.46 2.99
C ARG A 32 18.78 -0.65 3.32
N ASP A 33 19.63 -0.44 2.33
CA ASP A 33 20.95 0.19 2.50
C ASP A 33 20.90 1.73 2.41
N LEU A 34 19.71 2.35 2.51
CA LEU A 34 19.59 3.81 2.46
C LEU A 34 20.26 4.47 3.66
N GLU A 35 20.92 5.61 3.43
CA GLU A 35 21.49 6.42 4.49
C GLU A 35 20.41 7.00 5.43
N ASP A 36 20.75 7.29 6.69
CA ASP A 36 19.82 7.92 7.66
C ASP A 36 19.28 9.29 7.21
N THR A 37 19.97 9.93 6.27
CA THR A 37 19.57 11.22 5.70
C THR A 37 18.74 11.08 4.42
N ALA A 38 18.61 9.86 3.88
CA ALA A 38 17.86 9.57 2.67
C ALA A 38 16.37 9.85 2.86
N VAL A 39 15.75 10.44 1.84
CA VAL A 39 14.31 10.71 1.78
C VAL A 39 13.61 9.53 1.12
N LEU A 40 12.80 8.81 1.91
CA LEU A 40 11.90 7.79 1.40
C LEU A 40 10.56 8.44 1.04
N LEU A 41 10.24 8.47 -0.25
CA LEU A 41 8.96 8.97 -0.74
C LEU A 41 7.93 7.85 -0.72
N LEU A 42 6.80 8.08 -0.06
CA LEU A 42 5.68 7.14 0.01
C LEU A 42 4.48 7.73 -0.73
N PHE A 43 4.21 7.24 -1.94
CA PHE A 43 3.02 7.61 -2.70
C PHE A 43 1.81 6.79 -2.26
N THR A 44 0.75 7.45 -1.82
CA THR A 44 -0.47 6.79 -1.32
C THR A 44 -1.72 7.25 -2.09
N PRO A 45 -2.62 6.34 -2.49
CA PRO A 45 -3.83 6.74 -3.19
C PRO A 45 -4.80 7.42 -2.21
N VAL A 46 -5.45 8.51 -2.63
CA VAL A 46 -6.49 9.20 -1.85
C VAL A 46 -7.80 8.42 -1.94
N MET A 47 -7.91 7.36 -1.16
CA MET A 47 -9.06 6.46 -1.08
C MET A 47 -8.99 5.60 0.19
N MET A 48 -10.09 4.95 0.55
CA MET A 48 -10.12 3.97 1.64
C MET A 48 -9.72 2.59 1.09
N PRO A 49 -8.62 1.98 1.57
CA PRO A 49 -8.24 0.65 1.12
C PRO A 49 -9.11 -0.43 1.78
N ALA A 50 -9.38 -1.49 1.04
CA ALA A 50 -10.15 -2.64 1.51
C ALA A 50 -9.55 -3.22 2.81
N GLY A 51 -10.37 -3.42 3.85
CA GLY A 51 -9.98 -3.99 5.14
C GLY A 51 -9.47 -2.98 6.19
N PHE A 52 -9.31 -1.71 5.83
CA PHE A 52 -8.91 -0.67 6.78
C PHE A 52 -9.93 -0.48 7.91
N LEU A 53 -11.22 -0.66 7.62
CA LEU A 53 -12.31 -0.47 8.59
C LEU A 53 -12.52 -1.68 9.51
N GLU A 54 -12.03 -2.86 9.14
CA GLU A 54 -12.25 -4.10 9.91
C GLU A 54 -11.35 -4.18 11.16
N ASP A 55 -10.12 -3.65 11.08
CA ASP A 55 -9.12 -3.67 12.17
C ASP A 55 -9.57 -2.89 13.42
N ASP A 56 -10.54 -2.00 13.24
CA ASP A 56 -10.99 -1.05 14.25
C ASP A 56 -12.20 -1.54 15.08
N GLN A 57 -12.83 -2.66 14.68
CA GLN A 57 -13.90 -3.28 15.47
C GLN A 57 -13.39 -4.14 16.63
N GLN A 58 -12.07 -4.38 16.71
CA GLN A 58 -11.49 -5.29 17.70
C GLN A 58 -10.84 -4.61 18.92
N THR A 59 -10.87 -3.27 19.00
CA THR A 59 -10.32 -2.51 20.16
C THR A 59 -11.34 -1.68 20.91
N SER A 60 -12.64 -1.89 20.72
CA SER A 60 -13.69 -1.24 21.53
C SER A 60 -14.31 -2.22 22.53
N ASP A 61 -13.47 -2.93 23.28
CA ASP A 61 -13.87 -3.70 24.46
C ASP A 61 -13.03 -3.20 25.64
N ASP A 62 -13.27 -1.97 26.09
CA ASP A 62 -12.90 -1.50 27.44
C ASP A 62 -13.78 -0.29 27.83
N ASP A 63 -14.72 -0.56 28.73
CA ASP A 63 -15.41 0.32 29.70
C ASP A 63 -15.90 1.71 29.26
N ASP A 64 -17.20 1.83 28.95
CA ASP A 64 -17.98 3.00 29.34
C ASP A 64 -19.45 2.61 29.61
N ASP A 65 -19.78 2.38 30.88
CA ASP A 65 -21.15 2.36 31.38
C ASP A 65 -21.71 3.78 31.34
N SER A 66 -22.16 4.23 30.17
CA SER A 66 -22.96 5.45 30.05
C SER A 66 -24.34 5.15 29.50
N GLN A 67 -25.32 5.37 30.38
CA GLN A 67 -26.74 5.32 30.11
C GLN A 67 -27.12 6.10 28.85
N ILE A 68 -27.86 5.41 28.00
CA ILE A 68 -28.74 5.89 26.94
C ILE A 68 -29.47 7.20 27.26
N ASP A 69 -28.93 8.34 26.82
CA ASP A 69 -29.70 9.56 26.56
C ASP A 69 -29.90 9.73 25.05
N ALA A 70 -31.10 9.38 24.59
CA ALA A 70 -31.51 9.42 23.20
C ALA A 70 -31.73 10.87 22.72
N LYS A 71 -30.65 11.65 22.50
CA LYS A 71 -30.74 12.94 21.78
C LYS A 71 -29.43 13.60 21.31
N ALA A 72 -28.39 12.84 20.96
CA ALA A 72 -27.19 13.40 20.32
C ALA A 72 -26.90 12.70 18.98
N PRO A 73 -26.51 13.44 17.91
CA PRO A 73 -26.14 12.82 16.65
C PRO A 73 -24.86 12.02 16.85
N VAL A 74 -24.88 10.76 16.40
CA VAL A 74 -23.73 9.85 16.40
C VAL A 74 -22.55 10.55 15.74
N LYS A 75 -21.46 10.76 16.48
CA LYS A 75 -20.18 11.27 15.94
C LYS A 75 -19.53 10.20 15.05
N GLN A 76 -20.04 9.99 13.84
CA GLN A 76 -19.37 9.19 12.80
C GLN A 76 -18.26 9.98 12.07
N THR A 77 -17.84 11.13 12.60
CA THR A 77 -17.04 12.13 11.86
C THR A 77 -15.54 12.08 12.14
N GLY A 78 -15.00 11.02 12.75
CA GLY A 78 -13.60 10.99 13.21
C GLY A 78 -12.57 10.38 12.25
N ARG A 79 -12.91 9.27 11.58
CA ARG A 79 -11.90 8.40 10.93
C ARG A 79 -11.80 8.51 9.40
N TYR A 80 -12.79 9.11 8.75
CA TYR A 80 -12.66 9.56 7.36
C TYR A 80 -11.76 10.82 7.23
N ALA A 81 -11.31 11.39 8.35
CA ALA A 81 -10.47 12.57 8.41
C ALA A 81 -8.96 12.26 8.54
N THR A 82 -8.60 11.00 8.76
CA THR A 82 -7.21 10.54 8.93
C THR A 82 -6.71 9.84 7.67
N ASP A 83 -5.43 10.00 7.33
CA ASP A 83 -4.80 9.29 6.21
C ASP A 83 -4.85 7.77 6.49
N PRO A 84 -5.55 6.96 5.66
CA PRO A 84 -5.65 5.52 5.91
C PRO A 84 -4.28 4.82 5.85
N PHE A 85 -3.29 5.45 5.20
CA PHE A 85 -1.94 4.92 5.09
C PHE A 85 -0.99 5.38 6.21
N GLU A 86 -1.48 6.10 7.22
CA GLU A 86 -0.68 6.56 8.36
C GLU A 86 0.03 5.40 9.06
N MET A 87 -0.62 4.24 9.19
CA MET A 87 -0.04 3.05 9.81
C MET A 87 1.19 2.54 9.07
N LEU A 88 1.12 2.43 7.73
CA LEU A 88 2.25 2.07 6.90
C LEU A 88 3.38 3.10 7.01
N GLY A 89 3.04 4.39 6.98
CA GLY A 89 3.98 5.50 7.18
C GLY A 89 4.75 5.41 8.50
N LYS A 90 4.03 5.17 9.60
CA LYS A 90 4.60 4.99 10.94
C LYS A 90 5.51 3.76 10.99
N ALA A 91 5.09 2.65 10.39
CA ALA A 91 5.88 1.43 10.38
C ALA A 91 7.20 1.61 9.59
N LEU A 92 7.14 2.26 8.42
CA LEU A 92 8.33 2.62 7.64
C LEU A 92 9.23 3.63 8.37
N SER A 93 8.64 4.55 9.14
CA SER A 93 9.39 5.57 9.88
C SER A 93 10.26 5.00 11.01
N LYS A 94 9.96 3.78 11.47
CA LYS A 94 10.83 3.04 12.41
C LYS A 94 12.15 2.61 11.76
N GLN A 95 12.16 2.44 10.44
CA GLN A 95 13.31 1.99 9.65
C GLN A 95 14.02 3.17 8.96
N HIS A 96 13.26 4.18 8.51
CA HIS A 96 13.80 5.40 7.91
C HIS A 96 13.31 6.67 8.59
N ARG A 97 14.24 7.53 8.99
CA ARG A 97 13.90 8.76 9.72
C ARG A 97 13.14 9.79 8.88
N ARG A 98 13.24 9.75 7.54
CA ARG A 98 12.68 10.77 6.63
C ARG A 98 11.71 10.17 5.62
N VAL A 99 10.63 9.59 6.12
CA VAL A 99 9.48 9.20 5.28
C VAL A 99 8.64 10.44 4.93
N ARG A 100 8.29 10.59 3.65
CA ARG A 100 7.41 11.66 3.16
C ARG A 100 6.21 11.08 2.44
N HIS A 101 5.02 11.30 3.00
CA HIS A 101 3.77 10.94 2.34
C HIS A 101 3.48 11.92 1.21
N VAL A 102 3.19 11.40 0.04
CA VAL A 102 2.69 12.17 -1.10
C VAL A 102 1.42 11.52 -1.60
N PRO A 103 0.24 12.10 -1.26
CA PRO A 103 -1.01 11.56 -1.74
C PRO A 103 -1.14 11.75 -3.25
N TYR A 104 -1.72 10.77 -3.94
CA TYR A 104 -2.12 10.89 -5.34
C TYR A 104 -3.59 10.52 -5.51
N VAL A 105 -4.29 11.20 -6.41
CA VAL A 105 -5.69 10.91 -6.71
C VAL A 105 -5.73 10.07 -8.00
N PRO A 106 -6.20 8.80 -7.97
CA PRO A 106 -6.19 7.95 -9.17
C PRO A 106 -6.88 8.57 -10.38
N SER A 107 -7.97 9.32 -10.18
CA SER A 107 -8.67 10.02 -11.27
C SER A 107 -7.92 11.20 -11.88
N VAL A 108 -6.96 11.79 -11.15
CA VAL A 108 -6.11 12.90 -11.61
C VAL A 108 -4.82 12.36 -12.23
N GLY A 109 -4.24 11.30 -11.65
CA GLY A 109 -3.01 10.68 -12.12
C GLY A 109 -1.74 11.45 -11.72
N PHE A 110 -0.67 11.23 -12.49
CA PHE A 110 0.64 11.84 -12.25
C PHE A 110 0.62 13.34 -12.59
N THR A 111 1.34 14.17 -11.83
CA THR A 111 1.25 15.64 -11.94
C THR A 111 2.64 16.26 -11.79
N PRO A 112 2.86 17.52 -12.22
CA PRO A 112 4.14 18.22 -12.02
C PRO A 112 4.56 18.33 -10.55
N THR A 113 3.60 18.37 -9.63
CA THR A 113 3.89 18.36 -8.20
C THR A 113 4.52 17.04 -7.76
N HIS A 114 4.10 15.91 -8.32
CA HIS A 114 4.69 14.60 -8.03
C HIS A 114 6.13 14.51 -8.53
N ASP A 115 6.43 15.06 -9.71
CA ASP A 115 7.79 15.15 -10.23
C ASP A 115 8.71 15.98 -9.30
N GLN A 116 8.27 17.14 -8.83
CA GLN A 116 9.02 17.94 -7.85
C GLN A 116 9.31 17.21 -6.53
N PHE A 117 8.46 16.24 -6.15
CA PHE A 117 8.74 15.37 -5.01
C PHE A 117 9.76 14.29 -5.36
N LEU A 118 9.67 13.70 -6.56
CA LEU A 118 10.64 12.73 -7.06
C LEU A 118 12.04 13.32 -7.17
N GLU A 119 12.18 14.62 -7.46
CA GLU A 119 13.50 15.30 -7.52
C GLU A 119 14.28 15.20 -6.21
N LYS A 120 13.57 14.98 -5.10
CA LYS A 120 14.12 14.96 -3.74
C LYS A 120 14.12 13.56 -3.13
N ALA A 121 13.76 12.54 -3.90
CA ALA A 121 13.61 11.17 -3.41
C ALA A 121 14.92 10.39 -3.59
N ASP A 122 15.35 9.74 -2.51
CA ASP A 122 16.46 8.78 -2.54
C ASP A 122 15.95 7.33 -2.70
N ALA A 123 14.67 7.11 -2.37
CA ALA A 123 13.92 5.88 -2.64
C ALA A 123 12.43 6.19 -2.78
N VAL A 124 11.72 5.32 -3.50
CA VAL A 124 10.28 5.44 -3.73
C VAL A 124 9.57 4.16 -3.36
N ILE A 125 8.53 4.27 -2.54
CA ILE A 125 7.49 3.27 -2.36
C ILE A 125 6.19 3.85 -2.91
N ALA A 126 5.57 3.16 -3.86
CA ALA A 126 4.24 3.51 -4.34
C ALA A 126 3.23 2.47 -3.86
N VAL A 127 2.09 2.92 -3.35
CA VAL A 127 1.02 2.04 -2.87
C VAL A 127 -0.07 1.95 -3.92
N SER A 128 -0.54 0.73 -4.15
CA SER A 128 -1.77 0.41 -4.86
C SER A 128 -2.69 -0.40 -3.96
N CYS A 129 -3.99 -0.11 -4.00
CA CYS A 129 -4.96 -0.87 -3.22
C CYS A 129 -6.32 -1.00 -3.89
N GLU A 130 -7.05 -2.06 -3.53
CA GLU A 130 -8.48 -2.13 -3.80
C GLU A 130 -9.25 -1.14 -2.91
N PRO A 131 -10.22 -0.39 -3.44
CA PRO A 131 -11.11 0.44 -2.65
C PRO A 131 -12.03 -0.41 -1.77
N GLU A 132 -12.31 0.06 -0.56
CA GLU A 132 -13.42 -0.45 0.24
C GLU A 132 -14.75 -0.26 -0.52
N MET A 133 -15.45 -1.36 -0.83
CA MET A 133 -16.73 -1.32 -1.54
C MET A 133 -17.86 -0.99 -0.56
N ASN A 134 -18.27 0.27 -0.50
CA ASN A 134 -19.55 0.63 0.11
C ASN A 134 -20.66 0.00 -0.76
N GLY A 135 -21.48 -0.88 -0.16
CA GLY A 135 -22.40 -1.82 -0.81
C GLY A 135 -23.56 -1.27 -1.67
N GLY A 136 -23.33 -0.23 -2.48
CA GLY A 136 -24.31 0.37 -3.38
C GLY A 136 -23.83 0.63 -4.82
N ALA A 137 -22.54 0.46 -5.14
CA ALA A 137 -22.01 0.63 -6.49
C ALA A 137 -21.81 -0.72 -7.19
N SER A 138 -22.00 -0.77 -8.52
CA SER A 138 -21.70 -1.95 -9.34
C SER A 138 -20.19 -2.23 -9.30
N PRO A 139 -19.74 -3.30 -8.61
CA PRO A 139 -18.38 -3.37 -8.11
C PRO A 139 -17.30 -3.60 -9.18
N GLY A 140 -17.65 -4.17 -10.34
CA GLY A 140 -16.65 -4.61 -11.34
C GLY A 140 -15.99 -3.48 -12.14
N VAL A 141 -16.78 -2.58 -12.74
CA VAL A 141 -16.26 -1.59 -13.69
C VAL A 141 -15.53 -0.44 -12.99
N ASP A 142 -15.99 -0.04 -11.80
CA ASP A 142 -15.37 1.02 -11.00
C ASP A 142 -14.04 0.54 -10.38
N LEU A 143 -13.98 -0.74 -9.98
CA LEU A 143 -12.76 -1.36 -9.46
C LEU A 143 -11.68 -1.46 -10.54
N GLU A 144 -11.97 -2.10 -11.68
CA GLU A 144 -11.03 -2.30 -12.78
C GLU A 144 -10.46 -0.96 -13.26
N THR A 145 -11.33 0.03 -13.47
CA THR A 145 -10.91 1.39 -13.86
C THR A 145 -10.03 2.05 -12.80
N THR A 146 -10.33 1.86 -11.52
CA THR A 146 -9.55 2.43 -10.42
C THR A 146 -8.17 1.77 -10.30
N LEU A 147 -8.09 0.45 -10.44
CA LEU A 147 -6.83 -0.27 -10.44
C LEU A 147 -5.97 0.11 -11.65
N ALA A 148 -6.55 0.20 -12.85
CA ALA A 148 -5.85 0.65 -14.06
C ALA A 148 -5.29 2.07 -13.92
N LYS A 149 -6.03 2.99 -13.28
CA LYS A 149 -5.56 4.35 -12.99
C LYS A 149 -4.40 4.39 -11.99
N GLN A 150 -4.44 3.55 -10.95
CA GLN A 150 -3.32 3.37 -10.04
C GLN A 150 -2.10 2.80 -10.78
N ALA A 151 -2.30 1.80 -11.66
CA ALA A 151 -1.24 1.22 -12.46
C ALA A 151 -0.57 2.26 -13.37
N ALA A 152 -1.37 3.08 -14.05
CA ALA A 152 -0.90 4.18 -14.87
C ALA A 152 -0.10 5.22 -14.06
N PHE A 153 -0.57 5.58 -12.86
CA PHE A 153 0.17 6.47 -11.97
C PHE A 153 1.56 5.91 -11.64
N ILE A 154 1.63 4.64 -11.24
CA ILE A 154 2.88 3.97 -10.86
C ILE A 154 3.80 3.81 -12.07
N GLY A 155 3.25 3.48 -13.24
CA GLY A 155 4.00 3.43 -14.50
C GLY A 155 4.62 4.78 -14.88
N ASN A 156 3.90 5.89 -14.67
CA ASN A 156 4.44 7.23 -14.88
C ASN A 156 5.56 7.57 -13.90
N VAL A 157 5.43 7.20 -12.62
CA VAL A 157 6.50 7.37 -11.63
C VAL A 157 7.77 6.61 -12.05
N ALA A 158 7.62 5.36 -12.50
CA ALA A 158 8.76 4.57 -12.95
C ALA A 158 9.42 5.16 -14.21
N SER A 159 8.60 5.59 -15.18
CA SER A 159 9.08 6.21 -16.42
C SER A 159 9.83 7.51 -16.14
N GLU A 160 9.32 8.36 -15.24
CA GLU A 160 9.99 9.60 -14.85
C GLU A 160 11.35 9.36 -14.20
N LEU A 161 11.46 8.35 -13.32
CA LEU A 161 12.74 7.97 -12.72
C LEU A 161 13.75 7.50 -13.78
N GLU A 162 13.29 6.72 -14.77
CA GLU A 162 14.13 6.20 -15.85
C GLU A 162 14.56 7.32 -16.83
N GLU A 163 13.63 8.14 -17.31
CA GLU A 163 13.88 9.23 -18.26
C GLU A 163 14.80 10.30 -17.67
N ALA A 164 14.66 10.59 -16.38
CA ALA A 164 15.56 11.50 -15.68
C ALA A 164 16.94 10.87 -15.36
N GLY A 165 17.17 9.61 -15.74
CA GLY A 165 18.41 8.87 -15.47
C GLY A 165 18.68 8.66 -13.97
N ARG A 166 17.63 8.69 -13.14
CA ARG A 166 17.73 8.62 -11.69
C ARG A 166 17.84 7.16 -11.29
N GLN A 167 18.95 6.81 -10.64
CA GLN A 167 19.12 5.48 -10.06
C GLN A 167 18.39 5.38 -8.71
N VAL A 168 17.11 5.76 -8.62
CA VAL A 168 16.34 5.69 -7.37
C VAL A 168 15.65 4.33 -7.27
N PRO A 169 15.88 3.52 -6.23
CA PRO A 169 15.13 2.28 -6.05
C PRO A 169 13.64 2.57 -5.87
N MET A 170 12.82 1.85 -6.63
CA MET A 170 11.36 1.95 -6.58
C MET A 170 10.74 0.58 -6.31
N VAL A 171 9.78 0.56 -5.39
CA VAL A 171 8.97 -0.61 -5.05
C VAL A 171 7.49 -0.24 -5.09
N ASN A 172 6.64 -1.12 -5.63
CA ASN A 172 5.19 -0.99 -5.53
C ASN A 172 4.66 -1.99 -4.49
N LEU A 173 3.87 -1.50 -3.52
CA LEU A 173 3.11 -2.31 -2.57
C LEU A 173 1.67 -2.41 -3.02
N SER A 174 1.20 -3.62 -3.30
CA SER A 174 -0.18 -3.89 -3.70
C SER A 174 -0.96 -4.58 -2.60
N PHE A 175 -2.07 -3.95 -2.17
CA PHE A 175 -3.07 -4.51 -1.25
C PHE A 175 -4.36 -4.85 -2.01
N GLY A 176 -4.77 -6.11 -2.04
CA GLY A 176 -5.93 -6.57 -2.81
C GLY A 176 -5.70 -7.93 -3.46
N GLY A 177 -6.56 -8.31 -4.39
CA GLY A 177 -6.41 -9.52 -5.21
C GLY A 177 -5.07 -9.58 -5.95
N ASP A 178 -4.68 -10.80 -6.34
CA ASP A 178 -3.56 -11.06 -7.24
C ASP A 178 -3.88 -10.66 -8.69
N GLU A 179 -5.15 -10.36 -8.96
CA GLU A 179 -5.69 -9.82 -10.21
C GLU A 179 -5.29 -8.35 -10.41
N TRP A 180 -4.03 -8.16 -10.77
CA TRP A 180 -3.58 -6.89 -11.33
C TRP A 180 -3.05 -7.16 -12.72
N GLU A 181 -3.42 -6.29 -13.64
CA GLU A 181 -3.03 -6.39 -15.03
C GLU A 181 -1.51 -6.54 -15.15
N ASN A 182 -1.09 -7.48 -16.01
CA ASN A 182 0.30 -7.76 -16.39
C ASN A 182 0.97 -6.59 -17.15
N GLN A 183 0.57 -5.35 -16.86
CA GLN A 183 0.85 -4.15 -17.62
C GLN A 183 1.86 -3.20 -16.96
N VAL A 184 2.88 -3.69 -16.23
CA VAL A 184 4.03 -2.80 -15.97
C VAL A 184 5.36 -3.57 -15.93
N PRO A 185 6.23 -3.47 -16.95
CA PRO A 185 7.36 -4.40 -17.09
C PRO A 185 8.60 -4.17 -16.20
N SER A 186 8.73 -3.06 -15.45
CA SER A 186 10.08 -2.63 -15.01
C SER A 186 10.27 -2.22 -13.54
N TYR A 187 9.29 -2.35 -12.63
CA TYR A 187 9.50 -2.07 -11.20
C TYR A 187 9.28 -3.29 -10.31
N SER A 188 9.94 -3.32 -9.15
CA SER A 188 9.76 -4.39 -8.16
C SER A 188 8.38 -4.29 -7.53
N ARG A 189 7.47 -5.19 -7.90
CA ARG A 189 6.14 -5.28 -7.32
C ARG A 189 6.13 -6.27 -6.16
N ILE A 190 5.60 -5.85 -5.03
CA ILE A 190 5.35 -6.67 -3.86
C ILE A 190 3.85 -6.73 -3.65
N TRP A 191 3.29 -7.91 -3.84
CA TRP A 191 1.96 -8.21 -3.33
C TRP A 191 2.06 -8.38 -1.82
N VAL A 192 1.27 -7.59 -1.09
CA VAL A 192 1.34 -7.54 0.37
C VAL A 192 0.31 -8.49 0.99
N GLY A 193 -0.92 -8.45 0.49
CA GLY A 193 -2.02 -9.24 1.04
C GLY A 193 -3.35 -8.87 0.39
N PRO A 194 -4.44 -9.62 0.66
CA PRO A 194 -5.76 -9.37 0.10
C PRO A 194 -6.43 -8.11 0.64
N ARG A 195 -5.92 -7.54 1.74
CA ARG A 195 -6.51 -6.39 2.46
C ARG A 195 -5.41 -5.54 3.09
N TYR A 196 -5.73 -4.30 3.42
CA TYR A 196 -4.88 -3.38 4.15
C TYR A 196 -5.25 -3.37 5.64
N ASN A 197 -4.43 -4.01 6.47
CA ASN A 197 -4.58 -4.06 7.93
C ASN A 197 -3.20 -4.05 8.62
N ALA A 198 -3.18 -4.04 9.96
CA ALA A 198 -1.97 -3.96 10.76
C ALA A 198 -1.02 -5.15 10.56
N GLU A 199 -1.57 -6.36 10.46
CA GLU A 199 -0.80 -7.58 10.22
C GLU A 199 -0.03 -7.48 8.91
N GLU A 200 -0.71 -7.10 7.83
CA GLU A 200 -0.12 -7.00 6.50
C GLU A 200 0.90 -5.85 6.41
N VAL A 201 0.68 -4.74 7.12
CA VAL A 201 1.69 -3.67 7.26
C VAL A 201 2.96 -4.18 7.96
N VAL A 202 2.83 -4.98 9.01
CA VAL A 202 4.00 -5.57 9.70
C VAL A 202 4.71 -6.56 8.77
N ASN A 203 3.97 -7.42 8.09
CA ASN A 203 4.52 -8.40 7.14
C ASN A 203 5.33 -7.73 6.05
N VAL A 204 4.83 -6.67 5.42
CA VAL A 204 5.55 -5.99 4.35
C VAL A 204 6.79 -5.26 4.85
N VAL A 205 6.76 -4.64 6.03
CA VAL A 205 7.94 -3.98 6.60
C VAL A 205 9.02 -5.03 6.92
N ASN A 206 8.64 -6.17 7.49
CA ASN A 206 9.57 -7.28 7.74
C ASN A 206 10.14 -7.85 6.44
N LEU A 207 9.33 -7.95 5.38
CA LEU A 207 9.79 -8.37 4.06
C LEU A 207 10.80 -7.37 3.48
N ILE A 208 10.51 -6.08 3.59
CA ILE A 208 11.36 -5.02 3.05
C ILE A 208 12.68 -4.92 3.81
N TYR A 209 12.72 -5.04 5.14
CA TYR A 209 13.95 -4.78 5.92
C TYR A 209 14.61 -6.02 6.51
N GLY A 210 13.99 -7.19 6.42
CA GLY A 210 14.36 -8.36 7.22
C GLY A 210 13.87 -8.15 8.65
N GLY A 211 13.07 -9.10 9.16
CA GLY A 211 12.54 -9.02 10.51
C GLY A 211 13.63 -8.72 11.52
N SER A 212 13.50 -7.60 12.23
CA SER A 212 14.23 -7.39 13.48
C SER A 212 13.48 -8.18 14.55
N ASP A 213 14.09 -9.25 15.03
CA ASP A 213 13.81 -9.81 16.35
C ASP A 213 14.59 -9.00 17.39
#